data_AF-A0A7C8B2H6-F1
#
_entry.id   AF-A0A7C8B2H6-F1
#
_cell.length_a   1.000
_cell.length_b   1.000
_cell.length_c   1.000
_cell.angle_alpha   90.00
_cell.angle_beta   90.00
_cell.angle_gamma   90.00
#
_symmetry.space_group_name_H-M   'P 1'
#
loop_
_entity.id
_entity.type
_entity.pdbx_description
1 polymer ?
#
loop_
_entity_poly.entity_id
_entity_poly.type
_entity_poly.pdbx_seq_one_letter_code
_entity_poly.pdbx_strand_id
1 'polypeptide(L)'
;MSDAAEKENELSDIELCYKAMGLSFSDNPEQVEKTYRKLKDEYGNSMRSADPAIRQSATENLKQLEELFVTITGSLIYKDYAREYEKYKAQKAEQLAARKQKTEQPVVKEMLINCPYCHKPISKKLKVCIYCHGKILTPMEQLMSKVFSTRNLIIATIFVVLIIAGVVIVSNPQLLKR
;
A
#
# COMPACT_ATOMS: atom_id res chain seq x y z
N MET A 1 11.64 -15.64 -46.42
CA MET A 1 10.52 -16.47 -45.92
C MET A 1 10.99 -17.67 -45.09
N SER A 2 12.28 -17.99 -45.06
CA SER A 2 12.85 -19.12 -44.28
C SER A 2 12.96 -18.82 -42.77
N ASP A 3 13.30 -17.59 -42.38
CA ASP A 3 13.56 -17.22 -40.97
C ASP A 3 12.35 -17.30 -40.04
N ALA A 4 11.12 -17.25 -40.58
CA ALA A 4 9.90 -17.31 -39.78
C ALA A 4 9.53 -18.76 -39.42
N ALA A 5 9.70 -19.68 -40.37
CA ALA A 5 9.41 -21.09 -40.18
C ALA A 5 10.44 -21.75 -39.22
N GLU A 6 11.71 -21.34 -39.28
CA GLU A 6 12.74 -21.81 -38.34
C GLU A 6 12.45 -21.37 -36.90
N LYS A 7 12.00 -20.11 -36.70
CA LYS A 7 11.60 -19.60 -35.38
C LYS A 7 10.38 -20.29 -34.81
N GLU A 8 9.37 -20.60 -35.63
CA GLU A 8 8.18 -21.33 -35.17
C GLU A 8 8.49 -22.76 -34.74
N ASN A 9 9.40 -23.44 -35.46
CA ASN A 9 9.87 -24.77 -35.08
C ASN A 9 10.67 -24.73 -33.77
N GLU A 10 11.61 -23.78 -33.61
CA GLU A 10 12.36 -23.60 -32.37
C GLU A 10 11.43 -23.32 -31.16
N LEU A 11 10.39 -22.51 -31.35
CA LEU A 11 9.36 -22.26 -30.33
C LEU A 11 8.64 -23.54 -29.90
N SER A 12 8.24 -24.36 -30.88
CA SER A 12 7.56 -25.63 -30.62
C SER A 12 8.45 -26.61 -29.87
N ASP A 13 9.73 -26.68 -30.22
CA ASP A 13 10.70 -27.57 -29.58
C ASP A 13 10.98 -27.16 -28.13
N ILE A 14 11.07 -25.86 -27.85
CA ILE A 14 11.25 -25.36 -26.47
C ILE A 14 9.98 -25.59 -25.64
N GLU A 15 8.80 -25.35 -26.20
CA GLU A 15 7.53 -25.63 -25.51
C GLU A 15 7.42 -27.11 -25.13
N LEU A 16 7.88 -28.01 -26.01
CA LEU A 16 7.95 -29.44 -25.72
C LEU A 16 8.91 -29.73 -24.56
N CYS A 17 10.05 -29.06 -24.50
CA CYS A 17 11.01 -29.21 -23.39
C CYS A 17 10.39 -28.78 -22.05
N TYR A 18 9.64 -27.67 -22.03
CA TYR A 18 8.90 -27.25 -20.84
C TYR A 18 7.88 -28.31 -20.40
N LYS A 19 7.08 -28.83 -21.33
CA LYS A 19 6.09 -29.88 -21.04
C LYS A 19 6.75 -31.16 -20.53
N ALA A 20 7.89 -31.56 -21.09
CA ALA A 20 8.64 -32.74 -20.66
C ALA A 20 9.16 -32.60 -19.22
N MET A 21 9.50 -31.39 -18.78
CA MET A 21 9.85 -31.09 -17.38
C MET A 21 8.63 -30.92 -16.46
N GLY A 22 7.40 -31.02 -16.98
CA GLY A 22 6.17 -30.76 -16.24
C GLY A 22 5.91 -29.29 -15.94
N LEU A 23 6.45 -28.39 -16.77
CA LEU A 23 6.31 -26.93 -16.66
C LEU A 23 5.36 -26.39 -17.73
N SER A 24 4.74 -25.25 -17.43
CA SER A 24 4.06 -24.41 -18.42
C SER A 24 5.07 -23.49 -19.11
N PHE A 25 4.88 -23.21 -20.40
CA PHE A 25 5.73 -22.24 -21.12
C PHE A 25 5.66 -20.81 -20.54
N SER A 26 4.60 -20.51 -19.79
CA SER A 26 4.42 -19.24 -19.06
C SER A 26 5.07 -19.21 -17.68
N ASP A 27 5.70 -20.30 -17.24
CA ASP A 27 6.34 -20.36 -15.92
C ASP A 27 7.58 -19.46 -15.87
N ASN A 28 7.70 -18.72 -14.76
CA ASN A 28 8.82 -17.81 -14.55
C ASN A 28 10.15 -18.56 -14.34
N PRO A 29 11.30 -17.91 -14.58
CA PRO A 29 12.62 -18.53 -14.43
C PRO A 29 12.85 -19.21 -13.07
N GLU A 30 12.34 -18.63 -11.98
CA GLU A 30 12.45 -19.21 -10.64
C GLU A 30 11.71 -20.54 -10.53
N GLN A 31 10.53 -20.68 -11.15
CA GLN A 31 9.80 -21.95 -11.19
C GLN A 31 10.56 -22.99 -12.01
N VAL A 32 11.15 -22.60 -13.15
CA VAL A 32 11.96 -23.50 -13.97
C VAL A 32 13.14 -24.06 -13.16
N GLU A 33 13.90 -23.19 -12.49
CA GLU A 33 15.01 -23.61 -11.62
C GLU A 33 14.56 -24.43 -10.41
N LYS A 34 13.41 -24.10 -9.83
CA LYS A 34 12.86 -24.81 -8.68
C LYS A 34 12.45 -26.23 -9.07
N THR A 35 11.77 -26.40 -10.19
CA THR A 35 11.37 -27.71 -10.71
C THR A 35 12.59 -28.54 -11.11
N TYR A 36 13.58 -27.94 -11.77
CA TYR A 36 14.85 -28.61 -12.06
C TYR A 36 15.52 -29.13 -10.79
N ARG A 37 15.69 -28.29 -9.76
CA ARG A 37 16.28 -28.71 -8.48
C ARG A 37 15.50 -29.84 -7.82
N LYS A 38 14.18 -29.73 -7.78
CA LYS A 38 13.31 -30.77 -7.22
C LYS A 38 13.49 -32.12 -7.93
N LEU A 39 13.42 -32.13 -9.26
CA LEU A 39 13.57 -33.36 -10.05
C LEU A 39 14.99 -33.93 -9.92
N LYS A 40 16.01 -33.06 -9.89
CA LYS A 40 17.40 -33.46 -9.64
C LYS A 40 17.58 -34.16 -8.30
N ASP A 41 16.95 -33.64 -7.25
CA ASP A 41 16.99 -34.25 -5.92
C ASP A 41 16.24 -35.59 -5.89
N GLU A 42 15.10 -35.70 -6.58
CA GLU A 42 14.32 -36.94 -6.70
C GLU A 42 15.11 -38.04 -7.42
N TYR A 43 15.73 -37.74 -8.55
CA TYR A 43 16.62 -38.67 -9.25
C TYR A 43 17.89 -38.97 -8.43
N GLY A 44 18.44 -37.96 -7.75
CA GLY A 44 19.54 -38.10 -6.79
C GLY A 44 19.27 -39.11 -5.69
N ASN A 45 18.06 -39.09 -5.13
CA ASN A 45 17.61 -40.06 -4.14
C ASN A 45 17.40 -41.45 -4.76
N SER A 46 16.85 -41.51 -5.98
CA SER A 46 16.60 -42.77 -6.70
C SER A 46 17.90 -43.50 -7.06
N MET A 47 18.99 -42.76 -7.30
CA MET A 47 20.34 -43.33 -7.49
C MET A 47 20.90 -44.04 -6.24
N ARG A 48 20.32 -43.83 -5.06
CA ARG A 48 20.68 -44.53 -3.81
C ARG A 48 19.85 -45.79 -3.57
N SER A 49 18.94 -46.14 -4.49
CA SER A 49 18.12 -47.34 -4.38
C SER A 49 18.98 -48.61 -4.34
N ALA A 50 18.52 -49.64 -3.62
CA ALA A 50 19.15 -50.95 -3.61
C ALA A 50 19.02 -51.67 -4.97
N ASP A 51 18.01 -51.30 -5.78
CA ASP A 51 17.76 -51.89 -7.08
C ASP A 51 18.67 -51.29 -8.16
N PRO A 52 19.51 -52.09 -8.84
CA PRO A 52 20.36 -51.60 -9.94
C PRO A 52 19.59 -51.04 -11.13
N ALA A 53 18.40 -51.56 -11.46
CA ALA A 53 17.61 -51.06 -12.58
C ALA A 53 17.09 -49.64 -12.32
N ILE A 54 16.65 -49.38 -11.08
CA ILE A 54 16.21 -48.05 -10.64
C ILE A 54 17.37 -47.05 -10.69
N ARG A 55 18.57 -47.46 -10.26
CA ARG A 55 19.76 -46.59 -10.31
C ARG A 55 20.15 -46.22 -11.74
N GLN A 56 20.12 -47.19 -12.66
CA GLN A 56 20.44 -46.94 -14.06
C GLN A 56 19.41 -46.01 -14.70
N SER A 57 18.11 -46.28 -14.52
CA SER A 57 17.04 -45.41 -15.03
C SER A 57 17.13 -44.00 -14.44
N ALA A 58 17.40 -43.85 -13.15
CA ALA A 58 17.59 -42.54 -12.52
C ALA A 58 18.78 -41.76 -13.11
N THR A 59 19.86 -42.46 -13.48
CA THR A 59 21.03 -41.83 -14.11
C THR A 59 20.70 -41.32 -15.52
N GLU A 60 19.99 -42.12 -16.30
CA GLU A 60 19.53 -41.75 -17.65
C GLU A 60 18.54 -40.58 -17.61
N ASN A 61 17.55 -40.64 -16.71
CA ASN A 61 16.56 -39.58 -16.54
C ASN A 61 17.21 -38.27 -16.04
N LEU A 62 18.22 -38.35 -15.18
CA LEU A 62 18.96 -37.16 -14.73
C LEU A 62 19.70 -36.50 -15.90
N LYS A 63 20.32 -37.29 -16.78
CA LYS A 63 21.00 -36.77 -17.96
C LYS A 63 20.01 -36.08 -18.91
N GLN A 64 18.86 -36.69 -19.16
CA GLN A 64 17.80 -36.08 -19.97
C GLN A 64 17.27 -34.79 -19.34
N LEU A 65 17.07 -34.76 -18.02
CA LEU A 65 16.66 -33.56 -17.30
C LEU A 65 17.67 -32.41 -17.48
N GLU A 66 18.97 -32.71 -17.41
CA GLU A 66 20.03 -31.71 -17.63
C GLU A 66 20.03 -31.18 -19.07
N GLU A 67 19.84 -32.04 -20.06
CA GLU A 67 19.73 -31.66 -21.48
C GLU A 67 18.50 -30.74 -21.71
N LEU A 68 17.35 -31.09 -21.14
CA LEU A 68 16.13 -30.28 -21.23
C LEU A 68 16.33 -28.91 -20.58
N PHE A 69 16.91 -28.87 -19.38
CA PHE A 69 17.17 -27.62 -18.67
C PHE A 69 18.15 -26.71 -19.42
N VAL A 70 19.22 -27.28 -19.99
CA VAL A 70 20.19 -26.53 -20.82
C VAL A 70 19.52 -26.01 -22.09
N THR A 71 18.64 -26.79 -22.72
CA THR A 71 17.92 -26.37 -23.92
C THR A 71 16.99 -25.18 -23.63
N ILE A 72 16.21 -25.29 -22.55
CA ILE A 72 15.32 -24.21 -22.10
C ILE A 72 16.13 -22.95 -21.78
N THR A 73 17.12 -23.05 -20.89
CA THR A 73 17.90 -21.90 -20.43
C THR A 73 18.84 -21.31 -21.48
N GLY A 74 19.25 -22.14 -22.45
CA GLY A 74 20.06 -21.76 -23.60
C GLY A 74 19.28 -20.96 -24.64
N SER A 75 17.95 -21.13 -24.71
CA SER A 75 17.10 -20.49 -25.70
C SER A 75 17.09 -18.95 -25.58
N LEU A 76 16.97 -18.28 -26.72
CA LEU A 76 16.88 -16.81 -26.76
C LEU A 76 15.62 -16.30 -26.05
N ILE A 77 14.50 -17.00 -26.22
CA ILE A 77 13.21 -16.65 -25.62
C ILE A 77 13.31 -16.68 -24.09
N TYR A 78 13.91 -17.74 -23.53
CA TYR A 78 14.13 -17.82 -22.09
C TYR A 78 15.03 -16.69 -21.58
N LYS A 79 16.12 -16.39 -22.29
CA LYS A 79 17.07 -15.35 -21.89
C LYS A 79 16.44 -13.96 -21.88
N ASP A 80 15.63 -13.65 -22.89
CA ASP A 80 14.92 -12.38 -22.96
C ASP A 80 13.86 -12.28 -21.85
N TYR A 81 13.08 -13.35 -21.66
CA TYR A 81 12.09 -13.42 -20.59
C TYR A 81 12.74 -13.33 -19.20
N ALA A 82 13.86 -14.01 -18.96
CA ALA A 82 14.59 -13.95 -17.69
C ALA A 82 15.13 -12.54 -17.39
N ARG A 83 15.61 -11.83 -18.42
CA ARG A 83 16.05 -10.44 -18.28
C ARG A 83 14.89 -9.52 -17.90
N GLU A 84 13.71 -9.69 -18.50
CA GLU A 84 12.52 -8.92 -18.15
C GLU A 84 12.02 -9.25 -16.74
N TYR A 85 12.05 -10.53 -16.37
CA TYR A 85 11.66 -10.99 -15.05
C TYR A 85 12.54 -10.40 -13.93
N GLU A 86 13.86 -10.34 -14.13
CA GLU A 86 14.78 -9.71 -13.18
C GLU A 86 14.49 -8.22 -13.00
N LYS A 87 14.19 -7.50 -14.08
CA LYS A 87 13.77 -6.09 -13.99
C LYS A 87 12.48 -5.93 -13.20
N TYR A 88 11.48 -6.77 -13.46
CA TYR A 88 10.22 -6.78 -12.73
C TYR A 88 10.44 -7.04 -11.23
N LYS A 89 11.29 -8.02 -10.90
CA LYS A 89 11.65 -8.36 -9.52
C LYS A 89 12.35 -7.21 -8.80
N ALA A 90 13.31 -6.55 -9.45
CA ALA A 90 14.00 -5.38 -8.92
C ALA A 90 13.02 -4.23 -8.63
N GLN A 91 12.15 -3.90 -9.59
CA GLN A 91 11.12 -2.86 -9.41
C GLN A 91 10.15 -3.20 -8.26
N LYS A 92 9.73 -4.47 -8.16
CA LYS A 92 8.87 -4.92 -7.07
C LYS A 92 9.57 -4.83 -5.71
N ALA A 93 10.86 -5.16 -5.65
CA ALA A 93 11.66 -5.04 -4.44
C ALA A 93 11.81 -3.57 -4.00
N GLU A 94 12.06 -2.65 -4.95
CA GLU A 94 12.11 -1.21 -4.70
C GLU A 94 10.76 -0.68 -4.20
N GLN A 95 9.64 -1.09 -4.81
CA GLN A 95 8.31 -0.70 -4.35
C GLN A 95 8.00 -1.20 -2.93
N LEU A 96 8.44 -2.42 -2.60
CA LEU A 96 8.28 -2.97 -1.25
C LEU A 96 9.17 -2.22 -0.24
N ALA A 97 10.40 -1.87 -0.61
CA ALA A 97 11.28 -1.06 0.22
C ALA A 97 10.70 0.35 0.46
N ALA A 98 10.19 0.99 -0.58
CA ALA A 98 9.53 2.30 -0.49
C ALA A 98 8.24 2.24 0.36
N ARG A 99 7.49 1.12 0.30
CA ARG A 99 6.34 0.90 1.18
C ARG A 99 6.75 0.75 2.64
N LYS A 100 7.79 -0.04 2.93
CA LYS A 100 8.30 -0.21 4.31
C LYS A 100 8.75 1.11 4.93
N GLN A 101 9.44 1.96 4.16
CA GLN A 101 9.84 3.30 4.60
C GLN A 101 8.64 4.23 4.88
N LYS A 102 7.52 4.08 4.15
CA LYS A 102 6.30 4.86 4.43
C LYS A 102 5.53 4.38 5.66
N THR A 103 5.66 3.11 6.05
CA THR A 103 4.98 2.55 7.24
C THR A 103 5.71 2.88 8.56
N GLU A 104 6.96 3.36 8.50
CA GLU A 104 7.69 3.87 9.67
C GLU A 104 7.41 5.35 9.96
N GLN A 105 6.37 5.95 9.38
CA GLN A 105 5.84 7.20 9.93
C GLN A 105 5.25 6.91 11.32
N PRO A 106 5.63 7.66 12.37
CA PRO A 106 5.16 7.41 13.71
C PRO A 106 3.64 7.50 13.69
N VAL A 107 2.97 6.40 14.04
CA VAL A 107 1.53 6.39 14.33
C VAL A 107 1.33 7.47 15.39
N VAL A 108 0.85 8.64 14.96
CA VAL A 108 0.49 9.73 15.86
C VAL A 108 -0.60 9.15 16.74
N LYS A 109 -0.25 8.77 17.97
CA LYS A 109 -1.20 8.38 19.01
C LYS A 109 -2.21 9.51 19.08
N GLU A 110 -3.39 9.31 18.50
CA GLU A 110 -4.47 10.30 18.55
C GLU A 110 -4.76 10.54 20.03
N MET A 111 -4.44 11.74 20.51
CA MET A 111 -4.67 12.11 21.91
C MET A 111 -6.17 12.01 22.20
N LEU A 112 -6.55 10.98 22.96
CA LEU A 112 -7.89 10.81 23.48
C LEU A 112 -8.14 11.87 24.56
N ILE A 113 -9.26 12.60 24.45
CA ILE A 113 -9.75 13.53 25.48
C ILE A 113 -10.93 12.88 26.19
N ASN A 114 -11.14 13.16 27.47
CA ASN A 114 -12.34 12.75 28.18
C ASN A 114 -13.53 13.66 27.84
N CYS A 115 -14.67 13.08 27.49
CA CYS A 115 -15.91 13.80 27.22
C CYS A 115 -16.34 14.65 28.44
N PRO A 116 -16.71 15.93 28.29
CA PRO A 116 -17.08 16.80 29.40
C PRO A 116 -18.40 16.42 30.11
N TYR A 117 -19.24 15.58 29.49
CA TYR A 117 -20.54 15.17 30.05
C TYR A 117 -20.51 13.81 30.73
N CYS A 118 -19.73 12.86 30.20
CA CYS A 118 -19.73 11.47 30.67
C CYS A 118 -18.33 10.94 31.01
N HIS A 119 -17.30 11.78 30.91
CA HIS A 119 -15.90 11.50 31.22
C HIS A 119 -15.25 10.31 30.48
N LYS A 120 -15.93 9.74 29.49
CA LYS A 120 -15.38 8.65 28.67
C LYS A 120 -14.39 9.18 27.63
N PRO A 121 -13.32 8.41 27.30
CA PRO A 121 -12.31 8.82 26.34
C PRO A 121 -12.90 8.84 24.92
N ILE A 122 -12.63 9.92 24.19
CA ILE A 122 -13.09 10.17 22.82
C ILE A 122 -11.97 10.81 22.02
N SER A 123 -11.95 10.63 20.71
CA SER A 123 -10.98 11.31 19.86
C SER A 123 -11.37 12.79 19.65
N LYS A 124 -10.36 13.66 19.55
CA LYS A 124 -10.49 15.14 19.40
C LYS A 124 -11.42 15.59 18.26
N LYS A 125 -11.69 14.74 17.28
CA LYS A 125 -12.41 15.10 16.04
C LYS A 125 -13.93 14.87 16.13
N LEU A 126 -14.45 14.27 17.20
CA LEU A 126 -15.89 14.01 17.31
C LEU A 126 -16.67 15.21 17.85
N LYS A 127 -17.63 15.70 17.05
CA LYS A 127 -18.60 16.76 17.43
C LYS A 127 -19.71 16.26 18.37
N VAL A 128 -19.90 14.94 18.45
CA VAL A 128 -20.93 14.30 19.28
C VAL A 128 -20.30 13.13 20.01
N CYS A 129 -20.57 13.02 21.31
CA CYS A 129 -20.07 11.89 22.09
C CYS A 129 -20.80 10.61 21.69
N ILE A 130 -20.07 9.56 21.34
CA ILE A 130 -20.65 8.25 21.00
C ILE A 130 -21.41 7.64 22.19
N TYR A 131 -21.00 7.96 23.42
CA TYR A 131 -21.54 7.31 24.61
C TYR A 131 -22.74 8.01 25.23
N CYS A 132 -22.79 9.34 25.21
CA CYS A 132 -23.89 10.10 25.82
C CYS A 132 -24.67 10.93 24.80
N HIS A 133 -24.30 10.88 23.51
CA HIS A 133 -24.88 11.69 22.44
C HIS A 133 -24.87 13.21 22.71
N GLY A 134 -24.15 13.66 23.74
CA GLY A 134 -23.95 15.07 24.04
C GLY A 134 -23.11 15.72 22.95
N LYS A 135 -23.55 16.89 22.48
CA LYS A 135 -22.77 17.70 21.54
C LYS A 135 -21.55 18.25 22.27
N ILE A 136 -20.36 17.85 21.84
CA ILE A 136 -19.11 18.31 22.42
C ILE A 136 -18.69 19.54 21.62
N LEU A 137 -19.06 20.69 22.15
CA LEU A 137 -18.64 21.97 21.60
C LEU A 137 -17.14 22.13 21.84
N THR A 138 -16.42 22.52 20.79
CA THR A 138 -15.00 22.83 20.90
C THR A 138 -14.81 24.05 21.83
N PRO A 139 -13.66 24.20 22.51
CA PRO A 139 -13.43 25.32 23.43
C PRO A 139 -13.63 26.69 22.77
N MET A 140 -13.41 26.80 21.45
CA MET A 140 -13.68 28.01 20.65
C MET A 140 -15.17 28.34 20.56
N GLU A 141 -16.06 27.35 20.44
CA GLU A 141 -17.52 27.55 20.40
C GLU A 141 -18.09 27.90 21.79
N GLN A 142 -17.49 27.38 22.86
CA GLN A 142 -17.85 27.79 24.23
C GLN A 142 -17.42 29.23 24.55
N LEU A 143 -16.33 29.71 23.95
CA LEU A 143 -15.89 31.10 24.07
C LEU A 143 -16.83 32.03 23.30
N MET A 144 -17.24 31.66 22.08
CA MET A 144 -18.16 32.44 21.27
C MET A 144 -19.55 32.58 21.91
N SER A 145 -20.09 31.55 22.57
CA SER A 145 -21.39 31.64 23.24
C SER A 145 -21.39 32.52 24.50
N LYS A 146 -20.24 32.65 25.18
CA LYS A 146 -20.07 33.59 26.31
C LYS A 146 -19.91 35.03 25.85
N VAL A 147 -19.18 35.27 24.76
CA VAL A 147 -18.95 36.63 24.24
C VAL A 147 -20.19 37.17 23.53
N PHE A 148 -20.92 36.33 22.79
CA PHE A 148 -22.21 36.67 22.17
C PHE A 148 -23.41 36.38 23.07
N SER A 149 -23.29 36.59 24.38
CA SER A 149 -24.50 36.66 25.22
C SER A 149 -25.23 37.95 24.84
N THR A 150 -26.49 37.83 24.39
CA THR A 150 -27.35 38.94 23.96
C THR A 150 -27.35 40.13 24.93
N ARG A 151 -27.11 39.90 26.23
CA ARG A 151 -26.89 40.97 27.22
C ARG A 151 -25.68 41.87 26.95
N ASN A 152 -24.52 41.31 26.56
CA ASN A 152 -23.32 42.10 26.29
C ASN A 152 -23.44 42.90 24.99
N LEU A 153 -24.14 42.36 23.99
CA LEU A 153 -24.42 43.07 22.74
C LEU A 153 -25.38 44.25 22.96
N ILE A 154 -26.39 44.08 23.82
CA ILE A 154 -27.29 45.18 24.23
C ILE A 154 -26.53 46.27 25.01
N ILE A 155 -25.66 45.88 25.95
CA ILE A 155 -24.86 46.86 26.71
C ILE A 155 -23.91 47.64 25.78
N ALA A 156 -23.25 46.95 24.84
CA ALA A 156 -22.35 47.59 23.88
C ALA A 156 -23.10 48.57 22.95
N THR A 157 -24.28 48.20 22.46
CA THR A 157 -25.08 49.11 21.61
C THR A 157 -25.57 50.33 22.37
N ILE A 158 -26.01 50.20 23.63
CA ILE A 158 -26.38 51.35 24.48
C ILE A 158 -25.19 52.29 24.68
N PHE A 159 -24.00 51.76 24.96
CA PHE A 159 -22.80 52.58 25.14
C PHE A 159 -22.42 53.35 23.87
N VAL A 160 -22.48 52.72 22.70
CA VAL A 160 -22.20 53.37 21.42
C VAL A 160 -23.22 54.49 21.14
N VAL A 161 -24.51 54.27 21.42
CA VAL A 161 -25.54 55.31 21.25
C VAL A 161 -25.31 56.49 22.20
N LEU A 162 -24.91 56.24 23.46
CA LEU A 162 -24.58 57.31 24.41
C LEU A 162 -23.35 58.11 23.98
N ILE A 163 -22.33 57.46 23.44
CA ILE A 163 -21.13 58.15 22.92
C ILE A 163 -21.52 59.02 21.72
N ILE A 164 -22.31 58.50 20.78
CA ILE A 164 -22.76 59.26 19.61
C ILE A 164 -23.62 60.45 20.06
N ALA A 165 -24.56 60.25 20.98
CA ALA A 165 -25.38 61.33 21.54
C ALA A 165 -24.51 62.40 22.24
N GLY A 166 -23.51 61.99 23.01
CA GLY A 166 -22.54 62.90 23.64
C GLY A 166 -21.73 63.69 22.62
N VAL A 167 -21.23 63.05 21.57
CA VAL A 167 -20.48 63.72 20.49
C VAL A 167 -21.38 64.70 19.74
N VAL A 168 -22.63 64.34 19.45
CA VAL A 168 -23.60 65.23 18.78
C VAL A 168 -23.92 66.44 19.66
N ILE A 169 -24.10 66.26 20.96
CA ILE A 169 -24.33 67.34 21.92
C ILE A 169 -23.13 68.30 22.00
N VAL A 170 -21.91 67.75 22.09
CA VAL A 170 -20.68 68.57 22.14
C VAL A 170 -20.43 69.29 20.82
N SER A 171 -20.74 68.65 19.69
CA SER A 171 -20.50 69.23 18.36
C SER A 171 -21.60 70.21 17.92
N ASN A 172 -22.82 70.10 18.48
CA ASN A 172 -23.96 70.99 18.20
C ASN A 172 -24.61 71.51 19.51
N PRO A 173 -23.95 72.42 20.24
CA PRO A 173 -24.48 72.98 21.48
C PRO A 173 -25.76 73.82 21.30
N GLN A 174 -26.10 74.17 20.05
CA GLN A 174 -27.34 74.87 19.67
C GLN A 174 -28.60 74.03 19.94
N LEU A 175 -28.50 72.69 20.01
CA LEU A 175 -29.63 71.80 20.29
C LEU A 175 -30.07 71.78 21.77
N LEU A 176 -29.24 72.29 22.69
CA LEU A 176 -29.53 72.39 24.12
C LEU A 176 -30.06 73.77 24.54
N LYS A 177 -30.04 74.75 23.64
CA LYS A 177 -30.64 76.08 23.87
C LYS A 177 -32.00 76.13 23.18
N ARG A 178 -33.03 75.67 23.88
CA ARG A 178 -34.39 76.17 23.71
C ARG A 178 -34.87 76.69 25.05
#